data_AF-A0A0Q8RWJ4-F1
#
_entry.id   AF-A0A0Q8RWJ4-F1
#
_cell.length_a   1.000
_cell.length_b   1.000
_cell.length_c   1.000
_cell.angle_alpha   90.00
_cell.angle_beta   90.00
_cell.angle_gamma   90.00
#
_symmetry.space_group_name_H-M   'P 1'
#
loop_
_entity.id
_entity.type
_entity.pdbx_description
1 polymer ?
#
loop_
_entity_poly.entity_id
_entity_poly.type
_entity_poly.pdbx_seq_one_letter_code
_entity_poly.pdbx_strand_id
1 'polypeptide(L)'
;MTDDWRVDDLALCVSRHDCYPSQVRPGAIFTVRAVLANMPDLAGGNAGTALNFRDVAELGPRAAYCASRFRKIAPHAPDAFDSEVIEMLCGLRRASR
;
A
#
# COMPACT_ATOMS: atom_id res chain seq x y z
N MET A 1 6.35 11.71 12.96
CA MET A 1 6.86 11.30 11.64
C MET A 1 5.75 11.61 10.66
N THR A 2 5.97 12.58 9.78
CA THR A 2 5.02 12.90 8.70
C THR A 2 5.06 11.72 7.74
N ASP A 3 3.93 11.04 7.56
CA ASP A 3 3.89 9.87 6.71
C ASP A 3 4.08 10.31 5.23
N ASP A 4 5.29 10.14 4.67
CA ASP A 4 5.66 10.43 3.26
C ASP A 4 5.08 9.36 2.32
N TRP A 5 3.76 9.19 2.37
CA TRP A 5 3.00 8.36 1.45
C TRP A 5 2.89 9.02 0.09
N ARG A 6 3.00 8.20 -0.95
CA ARG A 6 2.87 8.59 -2.34
C ARG A 6 1.96 7.59 -3.05
N VAL A 7 1.41 8.03 -4.17
CA VAL A 7 0.75 7.13 -5.12
C VAL A 7 1.76 6.05 -5.53
N ASP A 8 1.28 4.82 -5.65
CA ASP A 8 2.03 3.61 -6.00
C ASP A 8 2.93 3.03 -4.90
N ASP A 9 2.96 3.64 -3.71
CA ASP A 9 3.53 2.99 -2.55
C ASP A 9 2.77 1.69 -2.21
N LEU A 10 3.51 0.71 -1.70
CA LEU A 10 2.93 -0.50 -1.14
C LEU A 10 2.66 -0.31 0.36
N ALA A 11 1.43 -0.57 0.76
CA ALA A 11 0.94 -0.44 2.13
C ALA A 11 0.61 -1.81 2.72
N LEU A 12 1.41 -2.26 3.68
CA LEU A 12 1.12 -3.43 4.49
C LEU A 12 0.16 -3.06 5.62
N CYS A 13 -1.02 -3.66 5.66
CA CYS A 13 -1.93 -3.52 6.79
C CYS A 13 -1.34 -4.21 8.01
N VAL A 14 -1.15 -3.46 9.11
CA VAL A 14 -0.60 -3.98 10.37
C VAL A 14 -1.62 -4.00 11.50
N SER A 15 -2.76 -3.33 11.32
CA SER A 15 -3.82 -3.25 12.34
C SER A 15 -5.20 -3.22 11.70
N ARG A 16 -6.13 -4.00 12.28
CA ARG A 16 -7.54 -4.06 11.82
C ARG A 16 -8.35 -2.90 12.39
N HIS A 17 -9.41 -2.53 11.67
CA HIS A 17 -10.48 -1.66 12.15
C HIS A 17 -11.84 -2.28 11.82
N ASP A 18 -12.84 -2.12 12.69
CA ASP A 18 -14.14 -2.78 12.53
C ASP A 18 -14.93 -2.27 11.32
N CYS A 19 -14.78 -1.00 10.97
CA CYS A 19 -15.40 -0.41 9.79
C CYS A 19 -14.70 -0.79 8.47
N TYR A 20 -13.58 -1.52 8.50
CA TYR A 20 -12.89 -1.90 7.27
C TYR A 20 -13.45 -3.21 6.71
N PRO A 21 -13.56 -3.34 5.38
CA PRO A 21 -14.05 -4.55 4.76
C PRO A 21 -13.04 -5.68 4.99
N SER A 22 -13.52 -6.94 4.97
CA SER A 22 -12.77 -8.11 5.43
C SER A 22 -11.43 -8.35 4.70
N GLN A 23 -11.29 -7.87 3.47
CA GLN A 23 -10.04 -7.92 2.73
C GLN A 23 -8.93 -7.06 3.35
N VAL A 24 -9.27 -5.96 4.03
CA VAL A 24 -8.33 -5.07 4.73
C VAL A 24 -8.05 -5.63 6.13
N ARG A 25 -7.22 -6.66 6.16
CA ARG A 25 -6.80 -7.37 7.37
C ARG A 25 -5.27 -7.30 7.57
N PRO A 26 -4.77 -7.49 8.79
CA PRO A 26 -3.33 -7.58 9.03
C PRO A 26 -2.66 -8.59 8.09
N GLY A 27 -1.52 -8.20 7.51
CA GLY A 27 -0.80 -9.00 6.52
C GLY A 27 -1.21 -8.77 5.06
N ALA A 28 -2.34 -8.10 4.80
CA ALA A 28 -2.73 -7.74 3.44
C ALA A 28 -1.89 -6.55 2.93
N ILE A 29 -1.49 -6.61 1.66
CA ILE A 29 -0.70 -5.58 0.97
C ILE A 29 -1.59 -4.90 -0.07
N PHE A 30 -1.51 -3.58 -0.12
CA PHE A 30 -2.29 -2.75 -1.03
C PHE A 30 -1.41 -1.76 -1.77
N THR A 31 -1.77 -1.42 -3.01
CA THR A 31 -1.13 -0.32 -3.74
C THR A 31 -1.90 0.97 -3.50
N VAL A 32 -1.21 2.01 -3.04
CA VAL A 32 -1.82 3.32 -2.80
C VAL A 32 -2.22 3.96 -4.12
N ARG A 33 -3.50 4.32 -4.23
CA ARG A 33 -4.09 5.04 -5.36
C ARG A 33 -4.13 6.56 -5.12
N ALA A 34 -4.41 6.97 -3.89
CA ALA A 34 -4.48 8.39 -3.53
C ALA A 34 -4.09 8.58 -2.06
N VAL A 35 -3.53 9.76 -1.76
CA VAL A 35 -3.15 10.18 -0.41
C VAL A 35 -3.95 11.43 -0.08
N LEU A 36 -4.74 11.37 0.99
CA LEU A 36 -5.54 12.48 1.48
C LEU A 36 -4.91 12.99 2.77
N ALA A 37 -4.22 14.13 2.68
CA ALA A 37 -3.62 14.79 3.83
C ALA A 37 -4.66 15.59 4.62
N ASN A 38 -4.42 15.78 5.91
CA ASN A 38 -5.25 16.59 6.80
C ASN A 38 -6.73 16.18 6.83
N MET A 39 -7.02 14.89 6.71
CA MET A 39 -8.39 14.40 6.85
C MET A 39 -8.87 14.65 8.28
N PRO A 40 -10.00 15.37 8.46
CA PRO A 40 -10.50 15.69 9.78
C PRO A 40 -10.94 14.41 10.49
N ASP A 41 -10.43 14.22 11.71
CA ASP A 41 -10.91 13.14 12.57
C ASP A 41 -12.31 13.51 13.09
N LEU A 42 -13.31 12.73 12.69
CA LEU A 42 -14.70 12.93 13.09
C LEU A 42 -14.91 12.74 14.61
N ALA A 43 -13.96 12.12 15.32
CA ALA A 43 -13.96 11.98 16.78
C ALA A 43 -13.33 13.16 17.52
N GLY A 44 -12.94 14.24 16.84
CA GLY A 44 -12.35 15.44 17.46
C GLY A 44 -10.85 15.34 17.71
N GLY A 45 -10.16 14.38 17.09
CA GLY A 45 -8.70 14.24 17.14
C GLY A 45 -7.95 15.10 16.11
N ASN A 46 -6.62 14.93 16.09
CA ASN A 46 -5.73 15.58 15.13
C ASN A 46 -6.02 15.08 13.70
N ALA A 47 -6.03 16.01 12.74
CA ALA A 47 -6.15 15.67 11.33
C ALA A 47 -5.04 14.69 10.91
N GLY A 48 -5.41 13.62 10.22
CA GLY A 48 -4.50 12.52 9.87
C GLY A 48 -4.35 12.34 8.36
N THR A 49 -3.39 11.51 7.96
CA THR A 49 -3.27 11.05 6.58
C THR A 49 -4.18 9.85 6.34
N ALA A 50 -4.98 9.90 5.29
CA ALA A 50 -5.76 8.77 4.80
C ALA A 50 -5.24 8.28 3.45
N LEU A 51 -5.42 6.99 3.21
CA LEU A 51 -5.01 6.31 1.97
C LEU A 51 -6.25 5.77 1.25
N ASN A 52 -6.24 5.80 -0.07
CA ASN A 52 -7.12 4.98 -0.90
C ASN A 52 -6.27 3.96 -1.64
N PHE A 53 -6.81 2.78 -1.90
CA PHE A 53 -6.08 1.69 -2.53
C PHE A 53 -6.65 1.34 -3.90
N ARG A 54 -5.80 0.79 -4.77
CA ARG A 54 -6.25 0.18 -6.03
C ARG A 54 -7.04 -1.09 -5.72
N ASP A 55 -8.12 -1.31 -6.47
CA ASP A 55 -8.96 -2.52 -6.38
C ASP A 55 -9.58 -2.81 -5.00
N VAL A 56 -9.64 -1.80 -4.13
CA VAL A 56 -10.34 -1.85 -2.84
C VAL A 56 -11.44 -0.80 -2.84
N ALA A 57 -12.63 -1.20 -2.39
CA ALA A 57 -13.77 -0.30 -2.27
C ALA A 57 -13.46 0.88 -1.34
N GLU A 58 -13.84 2.09 -1.72
CA GLU A 58 -13.73 3.27 -0.87
C GLU A 58 -14.77 3.19 0.27
N LEU A 59 -14.39 3.59 1.48
CA LEU A 59 -15.26 3.52 2.67
C LEU A 59 -16.37 4.59 2.71
N GLY A 60 -16.39 5.50 1.74
CA GLY A 60 -17.35 6.61 1.64
C GLY A 60 -16.95 7.85 2.45
N PRO A 61 -17.81 8.89 2.52
CA PRO A 61 -17.45 10.22 3.02
C PRO A 61 -17.26 10.30 4.54
N ARG A 62 -17.62 9.24 5.28
CA ARG A 62 -17.59 9.21 6.76
C ARG A 62 -16.52 8.28 7.32
N ALA A 63 -15.73 7.63 6.48
CA ALA A 63 -14.70 6.70 6.91
C ALA A 63 -13.52 6.73 5.95
N ALA A 64 -12.33 6.47 6.47
CA ALA A 64 -11.09 6.51 5.70
C ALA A 64 -10.11 5.44 6.16
N TYR A 65 -9.24 4.99 5.27
CA TYR A 65 -8.13 4.10 5.64
C TYR A 65 -7.01 4.93 6.26
N CYS A 66 -6.91 4.92 7.59
CA CYS A 66 -5.95 5.74 8.31
C CYS A 66 -4.53 5.21 8.08
N ALA A 67 -3.64 6.06 7.58
CA ALA A 67 -2.25 5.73 7.29
C ALA A 67 -1.52 5.07 8.48
N SER A 68 -1.87 5.47 9.71
CA SER A 68 -1.30 4.92 10.95
C SER A 68 -1.50 3.42 11.15
N ARG A 69 -2.44 2.80 10.43
CA ARG A 69 -2.72 1.35 10.46
C ARG A 69 -1.94 0.56 9.41
N PHE A 70 -1.13 1.24 8.61
CA PHE A 70 -0.34 0.67 7.54
C PHE A 70 1.15 0.96 7.73
N ARG A 71 1.98 0.08 7.20
CA ARG A 71 3.41 0.29 7.06
C ARG A 71 3.76 0.34 5.58
N LYS A 72 4.51 1.38 5.21
CA LYS A 72 5.08 1.48 3.86
C LYS A 72 6.14 0.39 3.70
N ILE A 73 6.03 -0.39 2.63
CA ILE A 73 7.01 -1.41 2.27
C ILE A 73 7.58 -1.09 0.90
N ALA A 74 8.84 -1.44 0.68
CA ALA A 74 9.47 -1.43 -0.62
C ALA A 74 9.62 -2.88 -1.09
N PRO A 75 9.28 -3.21 -2.35
CA PRO A 75 9.71 -4.48 -2.91
C PRO A 75 11.24 -4.55 -2.89
N HIS A 76 11.78 -5.71 -2.56
CA HIS A 76 13.22 -5.94 -2.70
C HIS A 76 13.60 -5.77 -4.18
N ALA A 77 14.68 -5.04 -4.45
CA ALA A 77 15.23 -4.99 -5.80
C ALA A 77 15.73 -6.40 -6.15
N PRO A 78 15.42 -6.95 -7.34
CA PRO A 78 15.87 -8.29 -7.70
C PRO A 78 17.37 -8.44 -7.46
N ASP A 79 17.77 -9.47 -6.73
CA ASP A 79 19.19 -9.81 -6.66
C ASP A 79 19.66 -10.45 -7.98
N ALA A 80 20.93 -10.87 -8.04
CA ALA A 80 21.49 -11.46 -9.25
C ALA A 80 20.76 -12.75 -9.67
N PHE A 81 20.32 -13.54 -8.69
CA PHE A 81 19.60 -14.78 -8.93
C PHE A 81 18.16 -14.50 -9.35
N ASP A 82 17.47 -13.59 -8.67
CA ASP A 82 16.13 -13.14 -9.04
C ASP A 82 16.12 -12.62 -10.49
N SER A 83 17.14 -11.83 -10.86
CA SER A 83 17.29 -11.27 -12.21
C SER A 83 17.47 -12.36 -13.27
N GLU A 84 18.33 -13.35 -13.03
CA GLU A 84 18.54 -14.49 -13.93
C GLU A 84 17.22 -15.27 -14.15
N VAL A 85 16.49 -15.54 -13.07
CA VAL A 85 15.20 -16.24 -13.12
C VAL A 85 14.15 -15.43 -13.87
N ILE A 86 14.06 -14.12 -13.63
CA ILE A 86 13.15 -13.22 -14.36
C ILE A 86 13.48 -13.22 -15.85
N GLU A 87 14.76 -13.09 -16.22
CA GLU A 87 15.19 -13.13 -17.63
C GLU A 87 14.80 -14.46 -18.29
N MET A 88 14.96 -15.58 -17.57
CA MET A 88 14.59 -16.91 -18.06
C MET A 88 13.07 -17.04 -18.26
N LEU A 89 12.26 -16.59 -17.29
CA LEU A 89 10.80 -16.67 -17.34
C LEU A 89 10.17 -15.71 -18.35
N CYS A 90 10.75 -14.51 -18.53
CA CYS A 90 10.31 -13.54 -19.52
C CYS A 90 10.83 -13.85 -20.94
N GLY A 91 11.61 -14.92 -21.13
CA GLY A 91 12.15 -15.30 -22.43
C GLY A 91 13.19 -14.30 -22.97
N LEU A 92 13.78 -13.49 -22.10
CA LEU A 92 14.72 -12.42 -22.45
C LEU A 92 16.14 -12.92 -22.74
N ARG A 93 16.34 -14.23 -22.99
CA ARG A 93 17.66 -14.76 -23.34
C ARG A 93 18.25 -13.99 -24.51
N ARG A 94 19.27 -13.17 -24.22
CA ARG A 94 20.27 -12.81 -25.22
C ARG A 94 20.92 -14.10 -25.65
N ALA A 95 20.79 -14.41 -26.94
CA ALA A 95 21.56 -15.47 -27.58
C ALA A 95 23.04 -15.22 -27.31
N SER A 96 23.63 -16.03 -26.43
CA SER A 96 25.07 -16.07 -26.19
C SER A 96 25.71 -16.59 -27.49
N ARG A 97 26.56 -15.77 -28.11
CA ARG A 97 27.55 -16.22 -29.11
C ARG A 97 28.80 -16.69 -28.40
#